data_AF-A0A5N6QL28-F1
#
_entry.id   AF-A0A5N6QL28-F1
#
_cell.length_a   1.000
_cell.length_b   1.000
_cell.length_c   1.000
_cell.angle_alpha   90.00
_cell.angle_beta   90.00
_cell.angle_gamma   90.00
#
_symmetry.space_group_name_H-M   'P 1'
#
loop_
_entity.id
_entity.type
_entity.pdbx_description
1 polymer ?
#
loop_
_entity_poly.entity_id
_entity_poly.type
_entity_poly.pdbx_seq_one_letter_code
_entity_poly.pdbx_strand_id
1 'polypeptide(L)'
;MSSAGVTVLNPVLNEPVLNDGREYDVDGENCRRQYDVGEIVPRKPPDSDFLLEPVILNPEIQLPSMIWDMVNSTFDGLDSGHYPIRSMEGTGGVYFMMDSLGQKYVSVFKPMDEEPMAVNNPQGLPYSLDGEGLKKGTKVGEGAFREVAAYILDHPKGGRYPLSGDEKGFAGVPPTFMVKCLHGGFNHPGDLTVKIGSLQMFMENNGSCEDIGPGAFPVKEVHKISVLDIRLANADRHAGNILLSKAGEDGKPMLIPIDHGYCLPETARQPYSTETIEYIRSLDAEEDIALLKFHGWELPLECARTLRISTMLLKKGVERGLTPFAIGSIMCRETLKKESVIEEIVQEAQDSVLPGTSEATFLDAVYQIMDRYLDEIAGSPLS
;
A
#
# COMPACT_ATOMS: atom_id res chain seq x y z
N MET A 1 -17.04 -8.14 7.75
CA MET A 1 -17.40 -8.10 6.31
C MET A 1 -16.10 -7.83 5.57
N SER A 2 -15.61 -8.83 4.85
CA SER A 2 -14.30 -8.83 4.19
C SER A 2 -14.34 -7.86 3.01
N SER A 3 -13.40 -6.93 2.92
CA SER A 3 -12.91 -6.45 1.63
C SER A 3 -12.26 -7.67 0.98
N ALA A 4 -12.83 -8.15 -0.12
CA ALA A 4 -12.24 -9.24 -0.88
C ALA A 4 -11.12 -8.62 -1.73
N GLY A 5 -9.90 -9.12 -1.54
CA GLY A 5 -8.79 -8.78 -2.42
C GLY A 5 -9.10 -9.30 -3.82
N VAL A 6 -8.76 -8.51 -4.83
CA VAL A 6 -9.05 -8.86 -6.22
C VAL A 6 -8.11 -9.98 -6.65
N THR A 7 -8.61 -11.21 -6.78
CA THR A 7 -7.84 -12.37 -7.25
C THR A 7 -8.36 -12.79 -8.62
N VAL A 8 -7.69 -12.36 -9.68
CA VAL A 8 -8.04 -12.78 -11.05
C VAL A 8 -7.36 -14.10 -11.39
N LEU A 9 -8.13 -15.19 -11.42
CA LEU A 9 -7.77 -16.41 -12.13
C LEU A 9 -7.81 -16.15 -13.66
N ASN A 10 -6.73 -16.47 -14.37
CA ASN A 10 -6.63 -16.31 -15.83
C ASN A 10 -7.73 -17.10 -16.56
N PRO A 11 -8.51 -16.50 -17.48
CA PRO A 11 -9.31 -17.26 -18.43
C PRO A 11 -8.42 -17.89 -19.50
N VAL A 12 -8.59 -19.20 -19.71
CA VAL A 12 -7.94 -20.00 -20.76
C VAL A 12 -8.39 -19.49 -22.13
N LEU A 13 -7.45 -18.93 -22.91
CA LEU A 13 -7.68 -18.61 -24.32
C LEU A 13 -7.50 -19.89 -25.15
N ASN A 14 -8.57 -20.30 -25.84
CA ASN A 14 -8.53 -21.39 -26.82
C ASN A 14 -7.70 -20.97 -28.04
N GLU A 15 -6.74 -21.81 -28.44
CA GLU A 15 -5.95 -21.63 -29.65
C GLU A 15 -6.82 -21.71 -30.92
N PRO A 16 -6.64 -20.83 -31.92
CA PRO A 16 -7.10 -21.08 -33.26
C PRO A 16 -6.01 -21.74 -34.11
N VAL A 17 -6.46 -22.79 -34.79
CA VAL A 17 -5.78 -23.61 -35.79
C VAL A 17 -5.12 -22.77 -36.88
N LEU A 18 -3.81 -22.97 -37.06
CA LEU A 18 -3.00 -22.43 -38.16
C LEU A 18 -3.47 -22.97 -39.51
N ASN A 19 -3.67 -22.07 -40.48
CA ASN A 19 -3.76 -22.40 -41.89
C ASN A 19 -2.76 -21.54 -42.67
N ASP A 20 -2.24 -22.18 -43.72
CA ASP A 20 -0.92 -22.03 -44.33
C ASP A 20 -0.67 -20.75 -45.18
N GLY A 21 0.61 -20.37 -45.27
CA GLY A 21 1.22 -19.77 -46.46
C GLY A 21 1.37 -18.24 -46.53
N ARG A 22 2.58 -17.73 -46.26
CA ARG A 22 3.51 -17.25 -47.31
C ARG A 22 4.81 -16.64 -46.77
N GLU A 23 5.81 -16.76 -47.64
CA GLU A 23 7.25 -16.65 -47.48
C GLU A 23 7.81 -15.30 -47.00
N TYR A 24 8.99 -15.41 -46.38
CA TYR A 24 9.88 -14.35 -45.94
C TYR A 24 10.58 -13.68 -47.12
N ASP A 25 10.76 -12.35 -47.06
CA ASP A 25 11.93 -11.70 -47.63
C ASP A 25 12.51 -10.72 -46.61
N VAL A 26 13.80 -10.93 -46.35
CA VAL A 26 14.65 -10.16 -45.44
C VAL A 26 15.45 -9.21 -46.30
N ASP A 27 15.31 -7.91 -46.10
CA ASP A 27 16.36 -6.96 -46.47
C ASP A 27 16.45 -5.86 -45.42
N GLY A 28 17.62 -5.81 -44.79
CA GLY A 28 17.95 -4.87 -43.73
C GLY A 28 18.64 -3.64 -44.31
N GLU A 29 18.22 -2.45 -43.87
CA GLU A 29 19.08 -1.28 -43.86
C GLU A 29 18.99 -0.55 -42.52
N ASN A 30 20.18 -0.39 -41.95
CA ASN A 30 20.47 0.11 -40.62
C ASN A 30 20.51 1.66 -40.69
N CYS A 31 19.49 2.34 -40.19
CA CYS A 31 19.51 3.80 -40.04
C CYS A 31 19.34 4.19 -38.57
N ARG A 32 20.47 4.49 -37.92
CA ARG A 32 20.52 5.19 -36.63
C ARG A 32 19.87 6.57 -36.79
N ARG A 33 18.68 6.77 -36.21
CA ARG A 33 18.11 8.11 -36.03
C ARG A 33 18.28 8.53 -34.57
N GLN A 34 19.07 9.59 -34.40
CA GLN A 34 19.14 10.41 -33.19
C GLN A 34 17.76 10.99 -32.88
N TYR A 35 17.28 10.83 -31.66
CA TYR A 35 16.08 11.53 -31.19
C TYR A 35 16.52 12.82 -30.49
N ASP A 36 16.23 13.96 -31.13
CA ASP A 36 16.25 15.27 -30.48
C ASP A 36 15.03 15.37 -29.55
N VAL A 37 15.28 15.67 -28.28
CA VAL A 37 14.25 15.88 -27.26
C VAL A 37 13.65 17.27 -27.45
N GLY A 38 12.58 17.35 -28.23
CA GLY A 38 11.72 18.55 -28.31
C GLY A 38 10.62 18.52 -27.24
N GLU A 39 10.30 19.69 -26.67
CA GLU A 39 9.22 19.89 -25.70
C GLU A 39 7.91 19.21 -26.13
N ILE A 40 7.42 18.28 -25.29
CA ILE A 40 6.15 17.59 -25.50
C ILE A 40 5.02 18.51 -25.05
N VAL A 41 4.39 19.19 -26.00
CA VAL A 41 3.07 19.83 -25.79
C VAL A 41 2.00 18.75 -26.00
N PRO A 42 1.00 18.60 -25.11
CA PRO A 42 -0.09 17.64 -25.32
C PRO A 42 -0.83 17.98 -26.62
N ARG A 43 -0.73 17.09 -27.62
CA ARG A 43 -1.55 17.19 -28.82
C ARG A 43 -2.96 16.78 -28.46
N LYS A 44 -3.90 17.71 -28.50
CA LYS A 44 -5.33 17.41 -28.39
C LYS A 44 -5.81 16.80 -29.73
N PRO A 45 -6.27 15.54 -29.80
CA PRO A 45 -6.92 15.03 -31.00
C PRO A 45 -8.34 15.63 -31.10
N PRO A 46 -8.84 15.93 -32.32
CA PRO A 46 -10.25 16.26 -32.52
C PRO A 46 -11.10 14.99 -32.40
N ASP A 47 -12.20 15.07 -31.62
CA ASP A 47 -13.20 14.02 -31.41
C ASP A 47 -12.70 12.67 -30.88
N SER A 48 -11.90 12.70 -29.81
CA SER A 48 -11.72 11.50 -28.98
C SER A 48 -12.89 11.36 -28.01
N ASP A 49 -13.54 10.18 -28.00
CA ASP A 49 -14.60 9.80 -27.06
C ASP A 49 -14.05 9.54 -25.63
N PHE A 50 -12.76 9.78 -25.39
CA PHE A 50 -12.10 9.58 -24.10
C PHE A 50 -11.10 10.69 -23.74
N LEU A 51 -10.73 10.74 -22.46
CA LEU A 51 -9.71 11.63 -21.90
C LEU A 51 -8.86 10.82 -20.92
N LEU A 52 -7.55 11.02 -20.92
CA LEU A 52 -6.68 10.57 -19.83
C LEU A 52 -5.57 11.60 -19.62
N GLU A 53 -5.59 12.27 -18.46
CA GLU A 53 -4.63 13.33 -18.13
C GLU A 53 -4.12 13.19 -16.69
N PRO A 54 -2.80 13.26 -16.44
CA PRO A 54 -2.28 13.29 -15.08
C PRO A 54 -2.67 14.59 -14.37
N VAL A 55 -3.03 14.49 -13.08
CA VAL A 55 -3.36 15.65 -12.25
C VAL A 55 -2.10 16.16 -11.56
N ILE A 56 -1.49 17.20 -12.12
CA ILE A 56 -0.31 17.86 -11.56
C ILE A 56 -0.75 19.16 -10.89
N LEU A 57 -0.69 19.21 -9.55
CA LEU A 57 -1.08 20.39 -8.77
C LEU A 57 0.08 21.38 -8.61
N ASN A 58 1.30 20.89 -8.42
CA ASN A 58 2.51 21.72 -8.34
C ASN A 58 3.33 21.53 -9.62
N PRO A 59 3.48 22.57 -10.48
CA PRO A 59 4.20 22.48 -11.75
C PRO A 59 5.71 22.23 -11.58
N GLU A 60 6.26 22.40 -10.37
CA GLU A 60 7.66 22.07 -10.07
C GLU A 60 7.89 20.55 -9.93
N ILE A 61 6.83 19.76 -9.78
CA ILE A 61 6.94 18.30 -9.66
C ILE A 61 7.25 17.71 -11.04
N GLN A 62 8.41 17.08 -11.16
CA GLN A 62 8.72 16.22 -12.30
C GLN A 62 8.20 14.81 -12.02
N LEU A 63 7.37 14.29 -12.93
CA LEU A 63 6.86 12.94 -12.84
C LEU A 63 7.97 11.92 -13.16
N PRO A 64 8.15 10.87 -12.32
CA PRO A 64 9.06 9.76 -12.63
C PRO A 64 8.72 9.10 -13.97
N SER A 65 9.73 8.52 -14.63
CA SER A 65 9.56 7.93 -15.97
C SER A 65 8.51 6.81 -15.96
N MET A 66 8.52 5.97 -14.92
CA MET A 66 7.56 4.88 -14.74
C MET A 66 6.10 5.37 -14.69
N ILE A 67 5.84 6.57 -14.14
CA ILE A 67 4.48 7.12 -14.11
C ILE A 67 4.07 7.58 -15.51
N TRP A 68 4.97 8.22 -16.25
CA TRP A 68 4.72 8.58 -17.65
C TRP A 68 4.48 7.36 -18.53
N ASP A 69 5.32 6.33 -18.40
CA ASP A 69 5.20 5.09 -19.18
C ASP A 69 3.87 4.37 -18.91
N MET A 70 3.46 4.31 -17.64
CA MET A 70 2.16 3.78 -17.23
C MET A 70 1.00 4.59 -17.85
N VAL A 71 1.04 5.93 -17.74
CA VAL A 71 -0.02 6.81 -18.27
C VAL A 71 -0.09 6.70 -19.80
N ASN A 72 1.04 6.73 -20.49
CA ASN A 72 1.11 6.62 -21.95
C ASN A 72 0.62 5.24 -22.43
N SER A 73 1.05 4.16 -21.78
CA SER A 73 0.59 2.80 -22.13
C SER A 73 -0.93 2.65 -21.92
N THR A 74 -1.46 3.27 -20.87
CA THR A 74 -2.91 3.31 -20.60
C THR A 74 -3.63 4.14 -21.67
N PHE A 75 -3.07 5.28 -22.07
CA PHE A 75 -3.60 6.12 -23.14
C PHE A 75 -3.66 5.35 -24.46
N ASP A 76 -2.57 4.71 -24.87
CA ASP A 76 -2.47 3.97 -26.13
C ASP A 76 -3.46 2.80 -26.19
N GLY A 77 -3.73 2.16 -25.05
CA GLY A 77 -4.78 1.16 -24.91
C GLY A 77 -6.17 1.71 -25.24
N LEU A 78 -6.53 2.83 -24.61
CA LEU A 78 -7.81 3.52 -24.84
C LEU A 78 -7.92 4.03 -26.29
N ASP A 79 -6.85 4.62 -26.84
CA ASP A 79 -6.79 5.13 -28.22
C ASP A 79 -6.96 4.01 -29.26
N SER A 80 -6.47 2.81 -28.92
CA SER A 80 -6.64 1.61 -29.74
C SER A 80 -8.03 0.96 -29.58
N GLY A 81 -8.95 1.57 -28.82
CA GLY A 81 -10.32 1.11 -28.63
C GLY A 81 -10.48 0.02 -27.57
N HIS A 82 -9.48 -0.21 -26.72
CA HIS A 82 -9.57 -1.18 -25.63
C HIS A 82 -10.26 -0.57 -24.41
N TYR A 83 -11.46 -1.06 -24.13
CA TYR A 83 -12.27 -0.53 -23.03
C TYR A 83 -11.76 -0.94 -21.64
N PRO A 84 -11.91 -0.06 -20.63
CA PRO A 84 -11.67 -0.40 -19.22
C PRO A 84 -12.54 -1.59 -18.80
N ILE A 85 -11.92 -2.59 -18.18
CA ILE A 85 -12.60 -3.79 -17.70
C ILE A 85 -12.87 -3.65 -16.21
N ARG A 86 -14.15 -3.55 -15.84
CA ARG A 86 -14.54 -3.44 -14.42
C ARG A 86 -14.31 -4.77 -13.68
N SER A 87 -13.67 -4.70 -12.52
CA SER A 87 -13.61 -5.82 -11.57
C SER A 87 -15.00 -6.14 -11.03
N MET A 88 -15.33 -7.42 -10.92
CA MET A 88 -16.55 -7.89 -10.25
C MET A 88 -16.37 -8.03 -8.73
N GLU A 89 -15.12 -8.01 -8.26
CA GLU A 89 -14.74 -8.11 -6.85
C GLU A 89 -14.49 -6.73 -6.25
N GLY A 90 -14.68 -6.62 -4.94
CA GLY A 90 -14.50 -5.38 -4.18
C GLY A 90 -15.82 -4.62 -3.92
N THR A 91 -15.69 -3.47 -3.25
CA THR A 91 -16.84 -2.67 -2.78
C THR A 91 -17.05 -1.37 -3.55
N GLY A 92 -16.15 -1.03 -4.48
CA GLY A 92 -16.19 0.18 -5.31
C GLY A 92 -15.85 -0.10 -6.77
N GLY A 93 -15.75 0.97 -7.56
CA GLY A 93 -15.31 0.90 -8.96
C GLY A 93 -13.82 0.66 -9.07
N VAL A 94 -13.44 -0.47 -9.66
CA VAL A 94 -12.05 -0.81 -9.98
C VAL A 94 -12.00 -1.26 -11.43
N TYR A 95 -11.13 -0.65 -12.23
CA TYR A 95 -11.06 -0.87 -13.67
C TYR A 95 -9.66 -1.26 -14.11
N PHE A 96 -9.52 -2.41 -14.76
CA PHE A 96 -8.29 -2.82 -15.41
C PHE A 96 -8.18 -2.17 -16.78
N MET A 97 -7.03 -1.57 -17.04
CA MET A 97 -6.73 -0.89 -18.30
C MET A 97 -5.75 -1.75 -19.09
N MET A 98 -5.98 -1.90 -20.39
CA MET A 98 -5.17 -2.75 -21.27
C MET A 98 -4.12 -1.95 -22.03
N ASP A 99 -3.09 -2.63 -22.53
CA ASP A 99 -2.17 -2.09 -23.52
C ASP A 99 -2.83 -1.87 -24.89
N SER A 100 -2.09 -1.26 -25.81
CA SER A 100 -2.54 -1.01 -27.19
C SER A 100 -2.87 -2.26 -27.99
N LEU A 101 -2.41 -3.43 -27.56
CA LEU A 101 -2.69 -4.72 -28.19
C LEU A 101 -3.87 -5.46 -27.57
N GLY A 102 -4.40 -4.99 -26.43
CA GLY A 102 -5.45 -5.67 -25.68
C GLY A 102 -5.00 -7.00 -25.05
N GLN A 103 -3.69 -7.21 -24.89
CA GLN A 103 -3.11 -8.48 -24.47
C GLN A 103 -2.77 -8.51 -22.97
N LYS A 104 -2.44 -7.35 -22.40
CA LYS A 104 -2.00 -7.25 -21.00
C LYS A 104 -2.68 -6.10 -20.30
N TYR A 105 -2.86 -6.25 -18.99
CA TYR A 105 -3.21 -5.13 -18.13
C TYR A 105 -1.96 -4.30 -17.83
N VAL A 106 -2.08 -2.98 -17.97
CA VAL A 106 -0.98 -2.01 -17.73
C VAL A 106 -1.21 -1.19 -16.47
N SER A 107 -2.47 -0.95 -16.13
CA SER A 107 -2.82 -0.16 -14.94
C SER A 107 -4.21 -0.54 -14.40
N VAL A 108 -4.47 -0.10 -13.18
CA VAL A 108 -5.73 -0.23 -12.47
C VAL A 108 -6.19 1.18 -12.09
N PHE A 109 -7.37 1.57 -12.57
CA PHE A 109 -8.00 2.85 -12.27
C PHE A 109 -9.11 2.68 -11.22
N LYS A 110 -9.08 3.52 -10.18
CA LYS A 110 -10.10 3.57 -9.12
C LYS A 110 -10.70 4.99 -9.04
N PRO A 111 -11.90 5.22 -9.62
CA PRO A 111 -12.57 6.53 -9.56
C PRO A 111 -13.05 6.88 -8.15
N MET A 112 -12.82 8.13 -7.73
CA MET A 112 -13.25 8.64 -6.41
C MET A 112 -14.77 8.64 -6.23
N ASP A 113 -15.51 8.93 -7.30
CA ASP A 113 -16.98 8.98 -7.29
C ASP A 113 -17.64 7.60 -7.30
N GLU A 114 -16.85 6.53 -7.47
CA GLU A 114 -17.27 5.13 -7.46
C GLU A 114 -16.76 4.36 -6.23
N GLU A 115 -16.11 5.04 -5.28
CA GLU A 115 -15.70 4.45 -4.01
C GLU A 115 -16.89 3.86 -3.24
N PRO A 116 -16.66 3.00 -2.23
CA PRO A 116 -17.71 2.54 -1.34
C PRO A 116 -18.49 3.72 -0.76
N MET A 117 -19.82 3.66 -0.86
CA MET A 117 -20.75 4.72 -0.41
C MET A 117 -20.65 6.05 -1.17
N ALA A 118 -19.90 6.11 -2.29
CA ALA A 118 -19.87 7.26 -3.19
C ALA A 118 -21.12 7.33 -4.08
N VAL A 119 -21.36 8.51 -4.66
CA VAL A 119 -22.58 8.83 -5.43
C VAL A 119 -22.80 7.90 -6.63
N ASN A 120 -21.73 7.47 -7.29
CA ASN A 120 -21.77 6.62 -8.47
C ASN A 120 -21.23 5.21 -8.17
N ASN A 121 -21.31 4.74 -6.92
CA ASN A 121 -20.85 3.40 -6.56
C ASN A 121 -21.54 2.31 -7.43
N PRO A 122 -20.78 1.45 -8.14
CA PRO A 122 -21.36 0.46 -9.05
C PRO A 122 -21.97 -0.76 -8.34
N GLN A 123 -21.70 -0.93 -7.04
CA GLN A 123 -22.15 -2.09 -6.25
C GLN A 123 -23.47 -1.83 -5.51
N GLY A 124 -24.08 -0.64 -5.68
CA GLY A 124 -25.36 -0.30 -5.06
C GLY A 124 -25.30 -0.13 -3.54
N LEU A 125 -24.10 0.16 -2.99
CA LEU A 125 -23.96 0.51 -1.58
C LEU A 125 -24.68 1.83 -1.26
N PRO A 126 -25.21 2.00 -0.04
CA PRO A 126 -25.91 3.22 0.35
C PRO A 126 -24.96 4.43 0.31
N TYR A 127 -25.44 5.54 -0.22
CA TYR A 127 -24.70 6.80 -0.26
C TYR A 127 -24.46 7.34 1.17
N SER A 128 -23.25 7.82 1.42
CA SER A 128 -22.89 8.43 2.70
C SER A 128 -23.47 9.85 2.85
N LEU A 129 -24.29 10.06 3.88
CA LEU A 129 -24.95 11.36 4.14
C LEU A 129 -24.06 12.33 4.94
N ASP A 130 -23.19 11.80 5.78
CA ASP A 130 -22.25 12.55 6.63
C ASP A 130 -20.83 12.60 6.03
N GLY A 131 -20.60 11.92 4.91
CA GLY A 131 -19.32 11.84 4.22
C GLY A 131 -18.37 10.81 4.82
N GLU A 132 -18.76 10.08 5.86
CA GLU A 132 -17.97 8.98 6.41
C GLU A 132 -17.91 7.82 5.40
N GLY A 133 -16.70 7.29 5.19
CA GLY A 133 -16.46 6.14 4.32
C GLY A 133 -16.82 4.81 4.97
N LEU A 134 -16.52 3.71 4.28
CA LEU A 134 -16.84 2.37 4.78
C LEU A 134 -16.11 2.00 6.08
N LYS A 135 -14.96 2.63 6.37
CA LYS A 135 -14.17 2.42 7.58
C LYS A 135 -14.18 3.71 8.40
N LYS A 136 -14.40 3.58 9.71
CA LYS A 136 -14.43 4.70 10.64
C LYS A 136 -13.12 5.50 10.58
N GLY A 137 -13.21 6.81 10.42
CA GLY A 137 -12.05 7.69 10.27
C GLY A 137 -11.52 7.83 8.84
N THR A 138 -12.23 7.30 7.85
CA THR A 138 -12.03 7.61 6.43
C THR A 138 -13.23 8.37 5.87
N LYS A 139 -13.02 9.15 4.81
CA LYS A 139 -14.09 9.87 4.11
C LYS A 139 -14.28 9.32 2.70
N VAL A 140 -15.52 9.38 2.23
CA VAL A 140 -15.87 9.00 0.86
C VAL A 140 -15.16 9.93 -0.13
N GLY A 141 -14.54 9.35 -1.17
CA GLY A 141 -13.81 10.08 -2.18
C GLY A 141 -12.38 10.43 -1.77
N GLU A 142 -11.88 9.98 -0.62
CA GLU A 142 -10.48 10.18 -0.22
C GLU A 142 -9.59 8.96 -0.43
N GLY A 143 -10.16 7.81 -0.83
CA GLY A 143 -9.41 6.57 -1.05
C GLY A 143 -8.33 6.74 -2.11
N ALA A 144 -8.65 7.39 -3.23
CA ALA A 144 -7.68 7.65 -4.30
C ALA A 144 -6.46 8.48 -3.83
N PHE A 145 -6.66 9.46 -2.93
CA PHE A 145 -5.54 10.23 -2.38
C PHE A 145 -4.65 9.36 -1.48
N ARG A 146 -5.25 8.45 -0.72
CA ARG A 146 -4.54 7.53 0.19
C ARG A 146 -3.71 6.51 -0.59
N GLU A 147 -4.22 6.03 -1.72
CA GLU A 147 -3.46 5.19 -2.66
C GLU A 147 -2.22 5.91 -3.20
N VAL A 148 -2.38 7.15 -3.66
CA VAL A 148 -1.26 7.98 -4.13
C VAL A 148 -0.28 8.29 -3.00
N ALA A 149 -0.78 8.60 -1.79
CA ALA A 149 0.05 8.86 -0.63
C ALA A 149 0.88 7.64 -0.22
N ALA A 150 0.31 6.44 -0.26
CA ALA A 150 1.02 5.20 0.05
C ALA A 150 2.23 4.99 -0.89
N TYR A 151 2.09 5.27 -2.19
CA TYR A 151 3.19 5.22 -3.14
C TYR A 151 4.25 6.30 -2.86
N ILE A 152 3.84 7.57 -2.71
CA ILE A 152 4.77 8.68 -2.47
C ILE A 152 5.56 8.51 -1.17
N LEU A 153 4.91 7.96 -0.14
CA LEU A 153 5.50 7.74 1.17
C LEU A 153 6.29 6.43 1.24
N ASP A 154 6.19 5.52 0.28
CA ASP A 154 7.02 4.32 0.22
C ASP A 154 8.45 4.66 -0.24
N HIS A 155 9.22 5.28 0.65
CA HIS A 155 10.56 5.76 0.34
C HIS A 155 11.53 4.62 0.00
N PRO A 156 12.47 4.82 -0.93
CA PRO A 156 13.48 3.82 -1.26
C PRO A 156 14.44 3.59 -0.09
N LYS A 157 15.16 2.47 -0.14
CA LYS A 157 16.15 2.08 0.90
C LYS A 157 17.26 3.12 1.10
N GLY A 158 17.55 3.91 0.08
CA GLY A 158 18.57 4.95 0.08
C GLY A 158 18.23 6.19 0.90
N GLY A 159 16.95 6.39 1.25
CA GLY A 159 16.47 7.59 1.96
C GLY A 159 15.22 8.17 1.28
N ARG A 160 14.97 9.48 1.45
CA ARG A 160 13.84 10.16 0.80
C ARG A 160 14.08 10.25 -0.72
N TYR A 161 13.01 10.23 -1.49
CA TYR A 161 13.05 10.45 -2.94
C TYR A 161 13.78 11.75 -3.28
N PRO A 162 14.80 11.72 -4.16
CA PRO A 162 15.08 12.87 -4.99
C PRO A 162 13.81 13.14 -5.83
N LEU A 163 13.52 14.41 -6.13
CA LEU A 163 12.32 14.87 -6.87
C LEU A 163 12.10 14.22 -8.26
N SER A 164 12.96 13.29 -8.69
CA SER A 164 12.98 12.65 -10.00
C SER A 164 13.50 11.19 -9.98
N GLY A 165 13.46 10.49 -8.84
CA GLY A 165 14.06 9.16 -8.70
C GLY A 165 13.14 8.00 -9.11
N ASP A 166 13.60 7.16 -10.04
CA ASP A 166 12.96 5.88 -10.42
C ASP A 166 13.29 4.71 -9.46
N GLU A 167 13.81 5.01 -8.26
CA GLU A 167 14.12 3.98 -7.28
C GLU A 167 12.85 3.35 -6.70
N LYS A 168 12.85 2.01 -6.63
CA LYS A 168 11.75 1.26 -6.01
C LYS A 168 11.66 1.56 -4.52
N GLY A 169 10.43 1.86 -4.07
CA GLY A 169 10.10 2.02 -2.66
C GLY A 169 10.46 0.80 -1.82
N PHE A 170 10.63 1.01 -0.52
CA PHE A 170 11.07 -0.04 0.41
C PHE A 170 10.07 -1.20 0.49
N ALA A 171 8.79 -0.91 0.67
CA ALA A 171 7.70 -1.88 0.66
C ALA A 171 7.40 -2.39 -0.76
N GLY A 172 7.66 -1.55 -1.76
CA GLY A 172 7.42 -1.82 -3.17
C GLY A 172 5.97 -1.60 -3.58
N VAL A 173 5.34 -0.53 -3.07
CA VAL A 173 4.03 -0.08 -3.56
C VAL A 173 4.17 0.25 -5.06
N PRO A 174 3.29 -0.29 -5.92
CA PRO A 174 3.36 0.00 -7.35
C PRO A 174 3.19 1.50 -7.63
N PRO A 175 3.85 2.04 -8.68
CA PRO A 175 3.65 3.41 -9.14
C PRO A 175 2.18 3.77 -9.20
N THR A 176 1.79 4.82 -8.45
CA THR A 176 0.38 5.23 -8.31
C THR A 176 0.28 6.75 -8.41
N PHE A 177 -0.58 7.24 -9.30
CA PHE A 177 -0.73 8.67 -9.54
C PHE A 177 -2.19 9.08 -9.72
N MET A 178 -2.48 10.37 -9.49
CA MET A 178 -3.81 10.92 -9.69
C MET A 178 -4.03 11.27 -11.17
N VAL A 179 -5.15 10.83 -11.75
CA VAL A 179 -5.51 11.13 -13.15
C VAL A 179 -6.96 11.58 -13.28
N LYS A 180 -7.24 12.33 -14.33
CA LYS A 180 -8.58 12.55 -14.86
C LYS A 180 -8.79 11.59 -16.01
N CYS A 181 -9.90 10.87 -16.00
CA CYS A 181 -10.24 9.93 -17.06
C CYS A 181 -11.72 10.09 -17.47
N LEU A 182 -11.98 10.27 -18.76
CA LEU A 182 -13.31 10.25 -19.35
C LEU A 182 -13.38 9.01 -20.21
N HIS A 183 -14.34 8.12 -19.95
CA HIS A 183 -14.55 6.95 -20.80
C HIS A 183 -15.94 6.35 -20.55
N GLY A 184 -16.62 5.89 -21.60
CA GLY A 184 -17.98 5.34 -21.52
C GLY A 184 -18.09 4.00 -20.77
N GLY A 185 -16.96 3.29 -20.62
CA GLY A 185 -16.86 2.02 -19.89
C GLY A 185 -16.89 2.14 -18.35
N PHE A 186 -16.85 3.35 -17.80
CA PHE A 186 -16.99 3.57 -16.35
C PHE A 186 -18.47 3.63 -15.93
N ASN A 187 -18.75 3.64 -14.62
CA ASN A 187 -20.12 3.70 -14.13
C ASN A 187 -20.66 5.14 -14.18
N HIS A 188 -21.53 5.41 -15.14
CA HIS A 188 -22.22 6.70 -15.30
C HIS A 188 -23.74 6.48 -15.18
N PRO A 189 -24.35 6.74 -14.01
CA PRO A 189 -25.80 6.65 -13.85
C PRO A 189 -26.60 7.68 -14.69
N GLY A 190 -25.93 8.74 -15.17
CA GLY A 190 -26.49 9.80 -16.00
C GLY A 190 -25.57 10.13 -17.18
N ASP A 191 -25.27 11.42 -17.36
CA ASP A 191 -24.39 11.87 -18.44
C ASP A 191 -22.95 11.35 -18.29
N LEU A 192 -22.27 11.22 -19.43
CA LEU A 192 -20.85 10.88 -19.48
C LEU A 192 -20.04 12.01 -18.83
N THR A 193 -19.34 11.72 -17.74
CA THR A 193 -18.58 12.72 -16.95
C THR A 193 -17.12 12.33 -16.76
N VAL A 194 -16.25 13.33 -16.62
CA VAL A 194 -14.84 13.10 -16.32
C VAL A 194 -14.72 12.62 -14.88
N LYS A 195 -14.08 11.46 -14.69
CA LYS A 195 -13.80 10.87 -13.38
C LYS A 195 -12.39 11.22 -12.93
N ILE A 196 -12.22 11.47 -11.63
CA ILE A 196 -10.92 11.68 -11.01
C ILE A 196 -10.65 10.47 -10.12
N GLY A 197 -9.43 9.94 -10.15
CA GLY A 197 -9.09 8.74 -9.39
C GLY A 197 -7.62 8.38 -9.43
N SER A 198 -7.26 7.37 -8.65
CA SER A 198 -5.90 6.83 -8.64
C SER A 198 -5.72 5.86 -9.80
N LEU A 199 -4.64 6.04 -10.56
CA LEU A 199 -4.13 5.10 -11.56
C LEU A 199 -2.89 4.43 -10.98
N GLN A 200 -2.98 3.14 -10.71
CA GLN A 200 -1.88 2.32 -10.16
C GLN A 200 -1.36 1.37 -11.24
N MET A 201 -0.04 1.21 -11.34
CA MET A 201 0.57 0.31 -12.31
C MET A 201 0.17 -1.13 -12.02
N PHE A 202 -0.28 -1.85 -13.04
CA PHE A 202 -0.60 -3.26 -12.89
C PHE A 202 0.70 -4.05 -12.82
N MET A 203 0.84 -4.85 -11.75
CA MET A 203 2.01 -5.71 -11.56
C MET A 203 1.67 -7.14 -11.95
N GLU A 204 2.44 -7.74 -12.86
CA GLU A 204 2.30 -9.17 -13.16
C GLU A 204 2.53 -10.01 -11.89
N ASN A 205 1.55 -10.85 -11.55
CA ASN A 205 1.50 -11.57 -10.29
C ASN A 205 0.91 -12.98 -10.47
N ASN A 206 0.99 -13.79 -9.42
CA ASN A 206 0.49 -15.16 -9.30
C ASN A 206 -0.71 -15.27 -8.34
N GLY A 207 -1.48 -14.19 -8.20
CA GLY A 207 -2.63 -14.12 -7.28
C GLY A 207 -2.30 -13.49 -5.92
N SER A 208 -3.32 -13.44 -5.06
CA SER A 208 -3.22 -12.94 -3.69
C SER A 208 -2.53 -13.93 -2.76
N CYS A 209 -2.27 -13.51 -1.52
CA CYS A 209 -1.69 -14.36 -0.49
C CYS A 209 -2.72 -15.17 0.30
N GLU A 210 -4.01 -15.17 -0.08
CA GLU A 210 -5.09 -15.79 0.70
C GLU A 210 -4.91 -17.30 0.90
N ASP A 211 -4.35 -17.99 -0.09
CA ASP A 211 -4.13 -19.44 -0.07
C ASP A 211 -2.70 -19.83 0.37
N ILE A 212 -1.89 -18.87 0.85
CA ILE A 212 -0.48 -19.10 1.20
C ILE A 212 -0.30 -19.13 2.72
N GLY A 213 0.27 -20.23 3.23
CA GLY A 213 0.57 -20.39 4.65
C GLY A 213 1.70 -19.45 5.12
N PRO A 214 1.67 -18.97 6.38
CA PRO A 214 2.57 -17.92 6.87
C PRO A 214 4.06 -18.30 6.81
N GLY A 215 4.39 -19.59 6.93
CA GLY A 215 5.77 -20.08 6.85
C GLY A 215 6.41 -20.02 5.46
N ALA A 216 5.63 -19.74 4.41
CA ALA A 216 6.12 -19.65 3.04
C ALA A 216 6.64 -18.24 2.68
N PHE A 217 6.36 -17.23 3.49
CA PHE A 217 6.73 -15.85 3.18
C PHE A 217 8.18 -15.55 3.60
N PRO A 218 8.99 -14.93 2.71
CA PRO A 218 10.29 -14.42 3.12
C PRO A 218 10.13 -13.34 4.19
N VAL A 219 10.80 -13.52 5.33
CA VAL A 219 10.75 -12.62 6.49
C VAL A 219 10.96 -11.14 6.09
N LYS A 220 11.92 -10.88 5.20
CA LYS A 220 12.20 -9.53 4.70
C LYS A 220 11.03 -8.89 3.94
N GLU A 221 10.25 -9.69 3.21
CA GLU A 221 9.09 -9.22 2.46
C GLU A 221 7.88 -8.98 3.37
N VAL A 222 7.76 -9.73 4.47
CA VAL A 222 6.78 -9.44 5.53
C VAL A 222 7.15 -8.14 6.24
N HIS A 223 8.42 -7.97 6.61
CA HIS A 223 8.90 -6.80 7.34
C HIS A 223 8.73 -5.48 6.56
N LYS A 224 8.96 -5.48 5.25
CA LYS A 224 8.80 -4.24 4.46
C LYS A 224 7.34 -3.78 4.42
N ILE A 225 6.38 -4.72 4.35
CA ILE A 225 4.94 -4.41 4.32
C ILE A 225 4.49 -3.98 5.71
N SER A 226 4.93 -4.66 6.76
CA SER A 226 4.58 -4.28 8.14
C SER A 226 5.07 -2.87 8.49
N VAL A 227 6.30 -2.50 8.08
CA VAL A 227 6.82 -1.14 8.28
C VAL A 227 5.95 -0.09 7.62
N LEU A 228 5.52 -0.32 6.37
CA LEU A 228 4.64 0.62 5.67
C LEU A 228 3.26 0.70 6.33
N ASP A 229 2.65 -0.44 6.63
CA ASP A 229 1.29 -0.48 7.17
C ASP A 229 1.20 0.14 8.57
N ILE A 230 2.19 -0.11 9.44
CA ILE A 230 2.22 0.54 10.75
C ILE A 230 2.41 2.06 10.58
N ARG A 231 3.34 2.49 9.72
CA ARG A 231 3.62 3.92 9.49
C ARG A 231 2.41 4.67 8.96
N LEU A 232 1.65 4.04 8.06
CA LEU A 232 0.43 4.63 7.49
C LEU A 232 -0.81 4.29 8.31
N ALA A 233 -0.70 3.58 9.43
CA ALA A 233 -1.83 3.07 10.21
C ALA A 233 -2.91 2.41 9.31
N ASN A 234 -2.48 1.54 8.40
CA ASN A 234 -3.35 0.88 7.44
C ASN A 234 -4.40 0.03 8.16
N ALA A 235 -5.68 0.42 8.03
CA ALA A 235 -6.79 -0.20 8.75
C ALA A 235 -7.43 -1.38 7.99
N ASP A 236 -6.90 -1.74 6.82
CA ASP A 236 -7.48 -2.78 5.95
C ASP A 236 -6.43 -3.66 5.26
N ARG A 237 -5.26 -3.88 5.89
CA ARG A 237 -4.32 -4.89 5.38
C ARG A 237 -4.84 -6.30 5.68
N HIS A 238 -5.04 -7.09 4.62
CA HIS A 238 -5.29 -8.53 4.69
C HIS A 238 -4.57 -9.26 3.54
N ALA A 239 -4.59 -10.60 3.55
CA ALA A 239 -3.88 -11.44 2.57
C ALA A 239 -4.33 -11.18 1.11
N GLY A 240 -5.62 -10.84 0.92
CA GLY A 240 -6.15 -10.38 -0.35
C GLY A 240 -5.50 -9.10 -0.91
N ASN A 241 -4.94 -8.25 -0.04
CA ASN A 241 -4.29 -6.98 -0.43
C ASN A 241 -2.78 -7.13 -0.61
N ILE A 242 -2.26 -8.36 -0.67
CA ILE A 242 -0.85 -8.63 -0.93
C ILE A 242 -0.77 -9.60 -2.10
N LEU A 243 -0.17 -9.17 -3.20
CA LEU A 243 0.04 -10.01 -4.37
C LEU A 243 1.38 -10.75 -4.29
N LEU A 244 1.40 -11.98 -4.77
CA LEU A 244 2.62 -12.73 -4.99
C LEU A 244 3.18 -12.39 -6.39
N SER A 245 4.38 -11.82 -6.47
CA SER A 245 4.99 -11.57 -7.79
C SER A 245 5.22 -12.89 -8.53
N LYS A 246 5.23 -12.85 -9.87
CA LYS A 246 5.91 -13.91 -10.64
C LYS A 246 7.37 -13.98 -10.19
N ALA A 247 7.92 -15.19 -10.04
CA ALA A 247 9.27 -15.38 -9.49
C ALA A 247 10.28 -14.53 -10.27
N GLY A 248 11.05 -13.69 -9.56
CA GLY A 248 12.13 -12.89 -10.15
C GLY A 248 13.37 -13.75 -10.47
N GLU A 249 14.44 -13.11 -10.95
CA GLU A 249 15.70 -13.77 -11.34
C GLU A 249 16.31 -14.66 -10.22
N ASP A 250 16.05 -14.33 -8.95
CA ASP A 250 16.54 -15.07 -7.78
C ASP A 250 15.65 -16.28 -7.39
N GLY A 251 14.54 -16.50 -8.09
CA GLY A 251 13.57 -17.57 -7.80
C GLY A 251 12.77 -17.41 -6.50
N LYS A 252 12.97 -16.30 -5.77
CA LYS A 252 12.26 -16.03 -4.51
C LYS A 252 10.97 -15.26 -4.75
N PRO A 253 9.87 -15.62 -4.07
CA PRO A 253 8.62 -14.86 -4.14
C PRO A 253 8.82 -13.45 -3.56
N MET A 254 8.38 -12.42 -4.27
CA MET A 254 8.25 -11.07 -3.72
C MET A 254 6.79 -10.77 -3.41
N LEU A 255 6.56 -9.99 -2.36
CA LEU A 255 5.23 -9.53 -1.97
C LEU A 255 5.00 -8.12 -2.48
N ILE A 256 3.85 -7.85 -3.08
CA ILE A 256 3.49 -6.55 -3.62
C ILE A 256 2.29 -6.04 -2.83
N PRO A 257 2.46 -5.02 -1.96
CA PRO A 257 1.33 -4.44 -1.25
C PRO A 257 0.49 -3.61 -2.23
N ILE A 258 -0.81 -3.84 -2.23
CA ILE A 258 -1.79 -3.07 -2.99
C ILE A 258 -2.91 -2.59 -2.07
N ASP A 259 -3.84 -1.81 -2.60
CA ASP A 259 -5.10 -1.40 -1.96
C ASP A 259 -4.90 -0.67 -0.61
N HIS A 260 -4.42 0.58 -0.70
CA HIS A 260 -4.11 1.43 0.46
C HIS A 260 -5.20 2.47 0.75
N GLY A 261 -6.39 2.33 0.16
CA GLY A 261 -7.51 3.28 0.31
C GLY A 261 -7.96 3.53 1.76
N TYR A 262 -7.59 2.67 2.71
CA TYR A 262 -7.92 2.79 4.13
C TYR A 262 -6.71 3.05 5.05
N CYS A 263 -5.60 3.55 4.49
CA CYS A 263 -4.49 4.08 5.29
C CYS A 263 -4.73 5.54 5.71
N LEU A 264 -3.93 6.02 6.66
CA LEU A 264 -3.98 7.37 7.24
C LEU A 264 -5.36 7.77 7.80
N PRO A 265 -6.01 6.94 8.64
CA PRO A 265 -7.30 7.30 9.23
C PRO A 265 -7.16 8.47 10.21
N GLU A 266 -8.12 9.40 10.20
CA GLU A 266 -8.12 10.59 11.06
C GLU A 266 -8.18 10.22 12.55
N THR A 267 -8.83 9.10 12.87
CA THR A 267 -9.04 8.60 14.23
C THR A 267 -7.77 8.11 14.90
N ALA A 268 -6.74 7.68 14.16
CA ALA A 268 -5.49 7.17 14.75
C ALA A 268 -4.66 8.26 15.45
N ARG A 269 -4.96 9.54 15.18
CA ARG A 269 -4.34 10.70 15.83
C ARG A 269 -5.11 11.21 17.03
N GLN A 270 -6.22 10.59 17.39
CA GLN A 270 -6.97 10.93 18.59
C GLN A 270 -6.44 10.10 19.78
N PRO A 271 -6.38 10.67 21.00
CA PRO A 271 -6.11 9.88 22.20
C PRO A 271 -7.15 8.77 22.37
N TYR A 272 -6.76 7.69 23.04
CA TYR A 272 -7.70 6.65 23.46
C TYR A 272 -8.77 7.23 24.39
N SER A 273 -9.99 6.67 24.34
CA SER A 273 -11.04 7.01 25.31
C SER A 273 -10.66 6.54 26.71
N THR A 274 -11.23 7.15 27.76
CA THR A 274 -10.98 6.74 29.16
C THR A 274 -11.24 5.25 29.37
N GLU A 275 -12.31 4.71 28.80
CA GLU A 275 -12.64 3.29 28.84
C GLU A 275 -11.54 2.43 28.21
N THR A 276 -11.03 2.82 27.03
CA THR A 276 -9.93 2.08 26.39
C THR A 276 -8.62 2.22 27.16
N ILE A 277 -8.35 3.37 27.78
CA ILE A 277 -7.19 3.56 28.66
C ILE A 277 -7.25 2.62 29.87
N GLU A 278 -8.44 2.49 30.49
CA GLU A 278 -8.65 1.57 31.62
C GLU A 278 -8.47 0.11 31.20
N TYR A 279 -8.98 -0.27 30.02
CA TYR A 279 -8.73 -1.59 29.43
C TYR A 279 -7.23 -1.83 29.20
N ILE A 280 -6.52 -0.90 28.54
CA ILE A 280 -5.07 -1.04 28.29
C ILE A 280 -4.30 -1.18 29.62
N ARG A 281 -4.68 -0.42 30.65
CA ARG A 281 -4.06 -0.52 31.98
C ARG A 281 -4.22 -1.91 32.60
N SER A 282 -5.35 -2.58 32.33
CA SER A 282 -5.65 -3.93 32.83
C SER A 282 -4.89 -5.06 32.14
N LEU A 283 -4.29 -4.83 30.96
CA LEU A 283 -3.53 -5.87 30.24
C LEU A 283 -2.29 -6.31 31.02
N ASP A 284 -2.04 -7.61 31.10
CA ASP A 284 -0.87 -8.19 31.76
C ASP A 284 -0.26 -9.28 30.88
N ALA A 285 0.96 -9.02 30.39
CA ALA A 285 1.64 -9.92 29.46
C ALA A 285 1.98 -11.28 30.08
N GLU A 286 2.21 -11.38 31.41
CA GLU A 286 2.49 -12.68 32.04
C GLU A 286 1.21 -13.50 32.21
N GLU A 287 0.09 -12.86 32.56
CA GLU A 287 -1.22 -13.53 32.57
C GLU A 287 -1.59 -14.03 31.17
N ASP A 288 -1.35 -13.21 30.15
CA ASP A 288 -1.58 -13.59 28.74
C ASP A 288 -0.69 -14.76 28.29
N ILE A 289 0.61 -14.75 28.62
CA ILE A 289 1.52 -15.86 28.32
C ILE A 289 1.08 -17.15 29.04
N ALA A 290 0.68 -17.04 30.31
CA ALA A 290 0.18 -18.18 31.08
C ALA A 290 -1.13 -18.72 30.49
N LEU A 291 -2.01 -17.84 30.02
CA LEU A 291 -3.26 -18.20 29.34
C LEU A 291 -2.99 -18.93 28.02
N LEU A 292 -2.07 -18.44 27.18
CA LEU A 292 -1.68 -19.10 25.93
C LEU A 292 -1.10 -20.49 26.19
N LYS A 293 -0.26 -20.61 27.22
CA LYS A 293 0.28 -21.89 27.69
C LYS A 293 -0.83 -22.83 28.17
N PHE A 294 -1.81 -22.34 28.93
CA PHE A 294 -2.97 -23.12 29.37
C PHE A 294 -3.77 -23.65 28.18
N HIS A 295 -3.88 -22.88 27.10
CA HIS A 295 -4.51 -23.28 25.84
C HIS A 295 -3.61 -24.13 24.92
N GLY A 296 -2.43 -24.55 25.41
CA GLY A 296 -1.58 -25.52 24.74
C GLY A 296 -0.50 -24.91 23.84
N TRP A 297 -0.34 -23.60 23.82
CA TRP A 297 0.75 -22.94 23.11
C TRP A 297 1.80 -22.39 24.08
N GLU A 298 2.91 -23.11 24.23
CA GLU A 298 4.09 -22.58 24.91
C GLU A 298 4.81 -21.59 23.99
N LEU A 299 4.68 -20.30 24.30
CA LEU A 299 5.33 -19.25 23.52
C LEU A 299 6.86 -19.39 23.59
N PRO A 300 7.55 -19.38 22.43
CA PRO A 300 9.00 -19.25 22.40
C PRO A 300 9.45 -17.97 23.10
N LEU A 301 10.65 -18.00 23.71
CA LEU A 301 11.18 -16.88 24.51
C LEU A 301 11.14 -15.54 23.75
N GLU A 302 11.56 -15.53 22.49
CA GLU A 302 11.59 -14.31 21.65
C GLU A 302 10.19 -13.75 21.36
N CYS A 303 9.20 -14.62 21.17
CA CYS A 303 7.80 -14.21 20.99
C CYS A 303 7.23 -13.64 22.30
N ALA A 304 7.51 -14.29 23.42
CA ALA A 304 7.10 -13.82 24.75
C ALA A 304 7.74 -12.46 25.08
N ARG A 305 9.03 -12.29 24.78
CA ARG A 305 9.75 -11.01 24.90
C ARG A 305 9.08 -9.91 24.08
N THR A 306 8.76 -10.20 22.81
CA THR A 306 8.06 -9.25 21.95
C THR A 306 6.73 -8.82 22.53
N LEU A 307 5.91 -9.77 23.02
CA LEU A 307 4.62 -9.48 23.66
C LEU A 307 4.77 -8.60 24.91
N ARG A 308 5.76 -8.88 25.75
CA ARG A 308 6.04 -8.08 26.96
C ARG A 308 6.41 -6.65 26.60
N ILE A 309 7.34 -6.47 25.68
CA ILE A 309 7.84 -5.16 25.27
C ILE A 309 6.75 -4.35 24.56
N SER A 310 5.97 -4.96 23.67
CA SER A 310 4.87 -4.27 22.99
C SER A 310 3.74 -3.87 23.94
N THR A 311 3.39 -4.75 24.90
CA THR A 311 2.42 -4.44 25.96
C THR A 311 2.92 -3.30 26.85
N MET A 312 4.20 -3.33 27.20
CA MET A 312 4.85 -2.28 27.98
C MET A 312 4.82 -0.93 27.26
N LEU A 313 5.18 -0.90 25.96
CA LEU A 313 5.13 0.29 25.13
C LEU A 313 3.70 0.86 25.04
N LEU A 314 2.71 -0.01 24.83
CA LEU A 314 1.31 0.41 24.75
C LEU A 314 0.85 1.05 26.07
N LYS A 315 1.08 0.38 27.21
CA LYS A 315 0.69 0.89 28.53
C LYS A 315 1.38 2.21 28.85
N LYS A 316 2.71 2.27 28.71
CA LYS A 316 3.50 3.47 29.02
C LYS A 316 3.22 4.64 28.07
N GLY A 317 2.98 4.35 26.80
CA GLY A 317 2.63 5.38 25.82
C GLY A 317 1.27 6.01 26.14
N VAL A 318 0.27 5.19 26.45
CA VAL A 318 -1.06 5.67 26.83
C VAL A 318 -1.05 6.48 28.13
N GLU A 319 -0.28 6.06 29.13
CA GLU A 319 -0.10 6.81 30.39
C GLU A 319 0.45 8.23 30.18
N ARG A 320 1.22 8.42 29.10
CA ARG A 320 1.77 9.71 28.68
C ARG A 320 0.89 10.48 27.68
N GLY A 321 -0.32 9.99 27.42
CA GLY A 321 -1.25 10.62 26.49
C GLY A 321 -0.87 10.47 25.02
N LEU A 322 0.03 9.53 24.68
CA LEU A 322 0.38 9.27 23.29
C LEU A 322 -0.81 8.67 22.53
N THR A 323 -0.95 9.10 21.28
CA THR A 323 -2.00 8.61 20.36
C THR A 323 -1.59 7.26 19.76
N PRO A 324 -2.55 6.47 19.21
CA PRO A 324 -2.22 5.25 18.48
C PRO A 324 -1.16 5.47 17.40
N PHE A 325 -1.24 6.59 16.67
CA PHE A 325 -0.26 6.97 15.66
C PHE A 325 1.14 7.19 16.24
N ALA A 326 1.26 7.88 17.38
CA ALA A 326 2.55 8.11 18.03
C ALA A 326 3.17 6.80 18.54
N ILE A 327 2.37 5.93 19.14
CA ILE A 327 2.81 4.61 19.62
C ILE A 327 3.25 3.72 18.45
N GLY A 328 2.47 3.68 17.37
CA GLY A 328 2.84 2.95 16.15
C GLY A 328 4.13 3.49 15.52
N SER A 329 4.34 4.81 15.53
CA SER A 329 5.55 5.43 14.98
C SER A 329 6.81 5.03 15.74
N ILE A 330 6.74 4.78 17.05
CA ILE A 330 7.87 4.29 17.86
C ILE A 330 8.32 2.89 17.40
N MET A 331 7.39 2.09 16.88
CA MET A 331 7.67 0.75 16.36
C MET A 331 8.19 0.77 14.91
N CYS A 332 8.25 1.93 14.27
CA CYS A 332 8.62 2.06 12.86
C CYS A 332 10.02 2.63 12.67
N ARG A 333 10.77 2.03 11.75
CA ARG A 333 11.99 2.63 11.21
C ARG A 333 11.63 3.76 10.25
N GLU A 334 12.28 4.93 10.36
CA GLU A 334 12.12 6.01 9.38
C GLU A 334 12.73 5.65 8.02
N THR A 335 13.85 4.92 8.05
CA THR A 335 14.56 4.37 6.89
C THR A 335 15.19 3.04 7.30
N LEU A 336 15.58 2.19 6.36
CA LEU A 336 16.22 0.91 6.71
C LEU A 336 17.49 1.01 7.55
N LYS A 337 18.23 2.11 7.40
CA LYS A 337 19.52 2.34 8.05
C LYS A 337 19.37 2.96 9.44
N LYS A 338 18.18 3.48 9.75
CA LYS A 338 17.87 4.08 11.04
C LYS A 338 16.97 3.12 11.79
N GLU A 339 17.43 2.65 12.93
CA GLU A 339 16.63 1.83 13.82
C GLU A 339 15.36 2.58 14.25
N SER A 340 14.31 1.83 14.55
CA SER A 340 13.11 2.40 15.15
C SER A 340 13.41 2.73 16.60
N VAL A 341 12.64 3.64 17.19
CA VAL A 341 12.83 4.02 18.60
C VAL A 341 12.72 2.78 19.51
N ILE A 342 11.82 1.83 19.21
CA ILE A 342 11.73 0.59 20.00
C ILE A 342 12.96 -0.31 19.84
N GLU A 343 13.58 -0.34 18.66
CA GLU A 343 14.83 -1.09 18.43
C GLU A 343 16.00 -0.44 19.16
N GLU A 344 16.09 0.90 19.12
CA GLU A 344 17.09 1.66 19.88
C GLU A 344 16.94 1.40 21.40
N ILE A 345 15.71 1.43 21.93
CA ILE A 345 15.42 1.09 23.34
C ILE A 345 15.87 -0.34 23.68
N VAL A 346 15.54 -1.31 22.83
CA VAL A 346 15.88 -2.73 23.06
C VAL A 346 17.39 -2.96 22.98
N GLN A 347 18.06 -2.34 22.01
CA GLN A 347 19.49 -2.43 21.83
C GLN A 347 20.24 -1.76 22.99
N GLU A 348 19.81 -0.58 23.41
CA GLU A 348 20.38 0.11 24.58
C GLU A 348 20.21 -0.72 25.86
N ALA A 349 19.05 -1.36 26.04
CA ALA A 349 18.84 -2.28 27.16
C ALA A 349 19.79 -3.48 27.10
N GLN A 350 19.98 -4.05 25.92
CA GLN A 350 20.88 -5.18 25.69
C GLN A 350 22.35 -4.83 26.00
N ASP A 351 22.76 -3.61 25.66
CA ASP A 351 24.11 -3.09 25.90
C ASP A 351 24.34 -2.69 27.37
N SER A 352 23.25 -2.38 28.10
CA SER A 352 23.30 -2.00 29.52
C SER A 352 23.42 -3.19 30.49
N VAL A 353 23.12 -4.41 30.05
CA VAL A 353 23.13 -5.62 30.88
C VAL A 353 24.31 -6.55 30.54
N LEU A 354 24.77 -7.34 31.52
CA LEU A 354 25.87 -8.28 31.30
C LEU A 354 25.41 -9.50 30.46
N PRO A 355 26.28 -10.12 29.66
CA PRO A 355 25.96 -11.38 28.98
C PRO A 355 25.52 -12.47 29.96
N GLY A 356 24.43 -13.17 29.64
CA GLY A 356 23.87 -14.22 30.51
C GLY A 356 23.00 -13.72 31.66
N THR A 357 22.67 -12.42 31.68
CA THR A 357 21.68 -11.83 32.60
C THR A 357 20.30 -12.47 32.41
N SER A 358 19.49 -12.49 33.48
CA SER A 358 18.13 -13.04 33.44
C SER A 358 17.20 -12.21 32.55
N GLU A 359 16.17 -12.86 31.99
CA GLU A 359 15.14 -12.18 31.20
C GLU A 359 14.44 -11.06 31.99
N ALA A 360 14.18 -11.28 33.29
CA ALA A 360 13.56 -10.28 34.15
C ALA A 360 14.42 -9.01 34.26
N THR A 361 15.72 -9.16 34.50
CA THR A 361 16.65 -8.03 34.58
C THR A 361 16.80 -7.29 33.25
N PHE A 362 16.78 -8.00 32.12
CA PHE A 362 16.77 -7.38 30.80
C PHE A 362 15.48 -6.56 30.58
N LEU A 363 14.31 -7.11 30.93
CA LEU A 363 13.04 -6.41 30.82
C LEU A 363 12.93 -5.20 31.76
N ASP A 364 13.53 -5.27 32.95
CA ASP A 364 13.64 -4.13 33.87
C ASP A 364 14.48 -3.00 33.25
N ALA A 365 15.56 -3.33 32.54
CA ALA A 365 16.36 -2.35 31.80
C ALA A 365 15.55 -1.71 30.67
N VAL A 366 14.84 -2.52 29.87
CA VAL A 366 13.92 -2.02 28.82
C VAL A 366 12.87 -1.09 29.42
N TYR A 367 12.28 -1.44 30.57
CA TYR A 367 11.27 -0.64 31.24
C TYR A 367 11.76 0.77 31.59
N GLN A 368 12.94 0.86 32.19
CA GLN A 368 13.54 2.14 32.62
C GLN A 368 13.98 3.00 31.41
N ILE A 369 14.63 2.37 30.43
CA ILE A 369 15.08 3.07 29.22
C ILE A 369 13.87 3.58 28.43
N MET A 370 12.83 2.76 28.29
CA MET A 370 11.60 3.15 27.61
C MET A 370 10.94 4.36 28.28
N ASP A 371 10.90 4.44 29.61
CA ASP A 371 10.38 5.63 30.29
C ASP A 371 11.09 6.91 29.85
N ARG A 372 12.43 6.88 29.80
CA ARG A 372 13.24 8.03 29.36
C ARG A 372 12.90 8.46 27.92
N TYR A 373 12.89 7.53 26.96
CA TYR A 373 12.54 7.86 25.57
C TYR A 373 11.11 8.40 25.46
N LEU A 374 10.15 7.79 26.15
CA LEU A 374 8.76 8.21 26.07
C LEU A 374 8.52 9.57 26.74
N ASP A 375 9.24 9.89 27.82
CA ASP A 375 9.21 11.21 28.46
C ASP A 375 9.74 12.31 27.52
N GLU A 376 10.83 12.03 26.80
CA GLU A 376 11.38 12.94 25.79
C GLU A 376 10.39 13.18 24.63
N ILE A 377 9.71 12.11 24.17
CA ILE A 377 8.70 12.19 23.10
C ILE A 377 7.46 12.97 23.57
N ALA A 378 6.96 12.68 24.78
CA ALA A 378 5.77 13.34 25.33
C ALA A 378 6.02 14.80 25.72
N GLY A 379 7.26 15.14 26.10
CA GLY A 379 7.69 16.50 26.46
C GLY A 379 8.02 17.40 25.26
N SER A 380 8.15 16.84 24.07
CA SER A 380 8.42 17.61 22.84
C SER A 380 7.13 18.27 22.32
N PRO A 381 7.10 19.60 22.05
CA PRO A 381 5.92 20.22 21.47
C PRO A 381 5.65 19.62 20.09
N LEU A 382 4.41 19.15 19.87
CA LEU A 382 3.93 18.65 18.58
C LEU A 382 4.18 19.73 17.51
N SER A 383 5.17 19.49 16.64
CA SER A 383 5.53 20.37 15.50
C SER A 383 4.62 20.15 14.31
#